data_AF-A0A101XFN5-F1
#
_entry.id   AF-A0A101XFN5-F1
#
_cell.length_a   1.000
_cell.length_b   1.000
_cell.length_c   1.000
_cell.angle_alpha   90.00
_cell.angle_beta   90.00
_cell.angle_gamma   90.00
#
_symmetry.space_group_name_H-M   'P 1'
#
loop_
_entity.id
_entity.type
_entity.pdbx_description
1 polymer ?
#
loop_
_entity_poly.entity_id
_entity_poly.type
_entity_poly.pdbx_seq_one_letter_code
_entity_poly.pdbx_strand_id
1 'polypeptide(L)' 'MLDFKGKKGEEVAKTLISACLWNDSVESKSRAHDVSPQTVRNYVEKQRMEVIQKLLERARKISLEVLFRAG' A
#
# COMPACT_ATOMS: atom_id res chain seq x y z
N MET A 1 10.53 -12.70 13.02
CA MET A 1 9.45 -11.78 13.43
C MET A 1 9.71 -10.45 12.73
N LEU A 2 8.90 -10.07 11.75
CA LEU A 2 9.18 -8.93 10.87
C LEU A 2 8.67 -7.62 11.50
N ASP A 3 9.62 -6.72 11.77
CA ASP A 3 9.50 -5.57 12.64
C ASP A 3 8.84 -4.33 12.01
N PHE A 4 7.77 -4.50 11.24
CA PHE A 4 7.07 -3.34 10.66
C PHE A 4 5.67 -3.18 11.24
N LYS A 5 5.62 -2.94 12.56
CA LYS A 5 4.50 -2.24 13.23
C LYS A 5 4.85 -0.76 13.35
N GLY A 6 4.09 0.13 12.69
CA GLY A 6 4.24 1.59 12.81
C GLY A 6 4.09 2.35 11.50
N LYS A 7 4.19 3.70 11.56
CA LYS A 7 4.03 4.65 10.43
C LYS A 7 4.68 4.19 9.11
N LYS A 8 5.84 3.54 9.19
CA LYS A 8 6.61 3.09 8.01
C LYS A 8 5.93 1.99 7.19
N GLY A 9 5.23 1.06 7.83
CA GLY A 9 4.45 0.03 7.12
C GLY A 9 3.22 0.61 6.42
N GLU A 10 2.61 1.64 7.03
CA GLU A 10 1.48 2.34 6.44
C GLU A 10 1.91 3.16 5.20
N GLU A 11 3.04 3.86 5.26
CA GLU A 11 3.55 4.61 4.10
C GLU A 11 3.99 3.70 2.95
N VAL A 12 4.53 2.52 3.24
CA VAL A 12 4.80 1.49 2.22
C VAL A 12 3.50 1.03 1.56
N ALA A 13 2.45 0.77 2.35
CA ALA A 13 1.15 0.37 1.83
C ALA A 13 0.52 1.47 0.95
N LYS A 14 0.56 2.73 1.38
CA LYS A 14 0.08 3.88 0.58
C LYS A 14 0.86 4.02 -0.73
N THR A 15 2.18 3.85 -0.68
CA THR A 15 3.02 3.87 -1.90
C THR A 15 2.58 2.80 -2.89
N LEU A 16 2.33 1.58 -2.42
CA LEU A 16 1.89 0.46 -3.26
C LEU A 16 0.50 0.69 -3.86
N ILE A 17 -0.46 1.18 -3.06
CA ILE A 17 -1.80 1.54 -3.55
C ILE A 17 -1.70 2.63 -4.61
N SER A 18 -0.96 3.71 -4.34
CA SER A 18 -0.79 4.83 -5.26
C SER A 18 -0.13 4.38 -6.56
N ALA A 19 0.92 3.57 -6.50
CA ALA A 19 1.56 3.02 -7.71
C ALA A 19 0.56 2.19 -8.52
N CYS A 20 -0.23 1.35 -7.87
CA CYS A 20 -1.22 0.50 -8.53
C CYS A 20 -2.39 1.29 -9.12
N LEU A 21 -2.94 2.26 -8.39
CA LEU A 21 -4.10 3.07 -8.82
C LEU A 21 -3.75 3.98 -10.00
N TRP A 22 -2.55 4.56 -9.98
CA TRP A 22 -2.08 5.49 -11.02
C TRP A 22 -1.34 4.78 -12.16
N ASN A 23 -1.27 3.44 -12.15
CA ASN A 23 -0.48 2.64 -13.07
C ASN A 23 0.95 3.17 -13.26
N ASP A 24 1.58 3.51 -12.14
CA ASP A 24 2.88 4.19 -12.04
C ASP A 24 3.88 3.28 -11.30
N SER A 25 5.16 3.63 -11.36
CA SER A 25 6.22 2.87 -10.69
C SER A 25 6.29 3.13 -9.19
N VAL A 26 6.71 2.11 -8.44
CA VAL A 26 7.05 2.25 -7.02
C VAL A 26 8.17 3.28 -6.83
N GLU A 27 9.12 3.38 -7.76
CA GLU A 27 10.22 4.35 -7.70
C GLU A 27 9.74 5.80 -7.81
N SER A 28 8.71 6.04 -8.62
CA SER A 28 8.04 7.34 -8.72
C SER A 28 7.27 7.68 -7.45
N LYS A 29 6.43 6.76 -6.95
CA LYS A 29 5.54 7.03 -5.81
C LYS A 29 6.21 6.95 -4.44
N SER A 30 7.29 6.20 -4.30
CA SER A 30 8.02 6.05 -3.02
C SER A 30 8.60 7.38 -2.52
N ARG A 31 9.02 8.26 -3.44
CA ARG A 31 9.42 9.65 -3.13
C ARG A 31 8.30 10.49 -2.53
N ALA A 32 7.04 10.27 -2.94
CA ALA A 32 5.90 11.03 -2.45
C ALA A 32 5.50 10.65 -1.01
N HIS A 33 5.94 9.49 -0.54
CA HIS A 33 5.61 8.94 0.77
C HIS A 33 6.81 8.86 1.71
N ASP A 34 7.94 9.48 1.35
CA ASP A 34 9.20 9.46 2.12
C ASP A 34 9.69 8.04 2.45
N VAL A 35 9.48 7.10 1.52
CA VAL A 35 9.92 5.71 1.67
C VAL A 35 10.93 5.39 0.56
N SER A 36 12.01 4.68 0.90
CA SER A 36 12.91 4.18 -0.14
C SER A 36 12.25 3.06 -0.96
N PRO A 37 12.37 3.06 -2.30
CA PRO A 37 11.83 1.99 -3.14
C PRO A 37 12.38 0.61 -2.76
N GLN A 38 13.62 0.52 -2.26
CA GLN A 38 14.20 -0.72 -1.75
C GLN A 38 13.47 -1.22 -0.48
N THR A 39 13.00 -0.29 0.37
CA THR A 39 12.19 -0.64 1.54
C THR A 39 10.85 -1.22 1.13
N VAL A 40 10.21 -0.64 0.11
CA VAL A 40 8.96 -1.17 -0.46
C VAL A 40 9.16 -2.56 -1.04
N ARG A 41 10.23 -2.78 -1.83
CA ARG A 41 10.58 -4.10 -2.39
C ARG A 41 10.83 -5.15 -1.31
N ASN A 42 11.62 -4.81 -0.29
CA ASN A 42 11.87 -5.70 0.86
C ASN A 42 10.60 -6.04 1.63
N TYR A 43 9.66 -5.09 1.75
CA TYR A 43 8.39 -5.31 2.43
C TYR A 43 7.47 -6.26 1.64
N VAL A 44 7.35 -6.05 0.34
CA VAL A 44 6.60 -6.95 -0.56
C VAL A 44 7.24 -8.33 -0.57
N GLU A 45 8.57 -8.44 -0.60
CA GLU A 45 9.24 -9.74 -0.60
C GLU A 45 9.01 -10.51 0.72
N LYS A 46 9.04 -9.82 1.85
CA LYS A 46 8.94 -10.43 3.19
C LYS A 46 7.51 -10.67 3.67
N GLN A 47 6.54 -9.88 3.23
CA GLN A 47 5.15 -9.93 3.73
C GLN A 47 4.12 -10.07 2.59
N ARG A 48 4.56 -10.63 1.46
CA ARG A 48 3.88 -10.62 0.14
C ARG A 48 2.38 -10.88 0.21
N MET A 49 1.93 -11.94 0.87
CA MET A 49 0.49 -12.28 0.94
C MET A 49 -0.29 -11.41 1.92
N GLU A 50 0.20 -11.21 3.15
CA GLU A 50 -0.54 -10.46 4.17
C GLU A 50 -0.78 -9.00 3.77
N VAL A 51 0.22 -8.38 3.14
CA VAL A 51 0.15 -6.98 2.68
C VAL A 51 -0.86 -6.84 1.56
N ILE A 52 -0.81 -7.72 0.57
CA ILE A 52 -1.74 -7.72 -0.56
C ILE A 52 -3.17 -7.97 -0.07
N GLN A 53 -3.39 -8.90 0.86
CA GLN A 53 -4.73 -9.18 1.40
C GLN A 53 -5.31 -8.01 2.18
N LYS A 54 -4.54 -7.40 3.09
CA LYS A 54 -5.00 -6.22 3.86
C LYS A 54 -5.25 -5.01 2.96
N LEU A 55 -4.42 -4.82 1.94
CA LEU A 55 -4.60 -3.79 0.93
C LEU A 55 -5.89 -3.99 0.13
N LEU A 56 -6.12 -5.21 -0.34
CA LEU A 56 -7.33 -5.56 -1.09
C LEU A 56 -8.59 -5.40 -0.23
N GLU A 57 -8.55 -5.79 1.04
CA GLU A 57 -9.66 -5.61 1.96
C GLU A 57 -9.98 -4.14 2.23
N ARG A 58 -8.95 -3.30 2.47
CA ARG A 58 -9.14 -1.85 2.61
C ARG A 58 -9.71 -1.22 1.34
N ALA A 59 -9.18 -1.59 0.17
CA ALA A 59 -9.67 -1.07 -1.11
C ALA A 59 -11.14 -1.46 -1.35
N ARG A 60 -11.53 -2.71 -1.06
CA ARG A 60 -12.93 -3.14 -1.12
C ARG A 60 -13.82 -2.36 -0.18
N LYS A 61 -13.38 -2.12 1.06
CA LYS A 61 -14.15 -1.37 2.06
C LYS A 61 -14.37 0.09 1.62
N ILE A 62 -13.33 0.76 1.13
CA ILE A 62 -13.43 2.13 0.60
C ILE A 62 -14.35 2.16 -0.61
N SER A 63 -14.21 1.20 -1.53
CA SER A 63 -15.08 1.10 -2.72
C SER A 63 -16.55 0.92 -2.34
N LEU A 64 -16.84 0.05 -1.38
CA LEU A 64 -18.19 -0.13 -0.84
C LEU A 64 -18.70 1.15 -0.19
N GLU A 65 -17.92 1.80 0.67
CA GLU A 65 -18.32 3.06 1.31
C GLU A 65 -18.64 4.16 0.28
N VAL A 66 -17.82 4.32 -0.76
CA VAL A 66 -18.08 5.30 -1.84
C VAL A 66 -19.36 4.95 -2.60
N LEU A 67 -19.57 3.67 -2.91
CA LEU A 67 -20.77 3.20 -3.60
C LEU A 67 -22.04 3.44 -2.78
N PHE A 68 -22.00 3.21 -1.46
CA PHE A 68 -23.14 3.41 -0.56
C PHE A 68 -23.38 4.88 -0.18
N ARG A 69 -22.38 5.77 -0.31
CA ARG A 69 -22.53 7.21 -0.06
C ARG A 69 -23.06 8.00 -1.26
N ALA A 70 -23.01 7.42 -2.45
CA ALA A 70 -23.45 8.04 -3.69
C ALA A 70 -24.91 7.72 -4.06
N GLY A 71 -25.61 6.95 -3.23
CA GLY A 71 -27.02 6.58 -3.38
C GLY A 71 -27.94 7.37 -2.46
#